data_AF-A0A7V1TW52-F1
#
_entry.id   AF-A0A7V1TW52-F1
#
_cell.length_a   1.000
_cell.length_b   1.000
_cell.length_c   1.000
_cell.angle_alpha   90.00
_cell.angle_beta   90.00
_cell.angle_gamma   90.00
#
_symmetry.space_group_name_H-M   'P 1'
#
loop_
_entity.id
_entity.type
_entity.pdbx_description
1 polymer ?
#
loop_
_entity_poly.entity_id
_entity_poly.type
_entity_poly.pdbx_seq_one_letter_code
_entity_poly.pdbx_strand_id
1 'polypeptide(L)'
;MQNNEEYLLRVLYRTSEGLQDSLIPSHGAKLKKLIDKLQKATSLSQEIHTLIQVQGFGKCALAMRWLLERVQYTNEDFSPEQFESDVLFLNEKLFEAFLNQPFDMPDFASQQQTEIVTRPVQEIQISDEELLSTQGSAPTQEVSMVTEEPKQETIPAATPFTVDTYESALLSAPVDQSSSSDVSPSLADAVDAELYESLQRLSQNILDFREKAPNERAIATAVIRVTARAGTELANAASNVFVSEFYQSLLKLIAYADEKGKIKSDAFLSVLSDVGDRLAYALRQSSGGVTLLKNITSFISDPKGVLSK
;
A
#
# COMPACT_ATOMS: atom_id res chain seq x y z
N MET A 1 -21.38 11.30 -12.98
CA MET A 1 -21.85 9.94 -13.37
C MET A 1 -23.29 9.78 -12.89
N GLN A 2 -24.19 9.17 -13.64
CA GLN A 2 -25.62 9.07 -13.26
C GLN A 2 -26.02 7.72 -12.64
N ASN A 3 -25.12 6.73 -12.58
CA ASN A 3 -25.39 5.41 -12.01
C ASN A 3 -24.33 5.03 -10.96
N ASN A 4 -24.78 4.85 -9.72
CA ASN A 4 -23.93 4.57 -8.56
C ASN A 4 -23.38 3.15 -8.58
N GLU A 5 -24.13 2.21 -9.13
CA GLU A 5 -23.68 0.84 -9.31
C GLU A 5 -22.55 0.78 -10.35
N GLU A 6 -22.68 1.54 -11.44
CA GLU A 6 -21.62 1.67 -12.45
C GLU A 6 -20.37 2.33 -11.86
N TYR A 7 -20.52 3.33 -10.99
CA TYR A 7 -19.40 3.96 -10.31
C TYR A 7 -18.65 2.95 -9.44
N LEU A 8 -19.36 2.20 -8.60
CA LEU A 8 -18.75 1.18 -7.76
C LEU A 8 -18.03 0.11 -8.60
N LEU A 9 -18.63 -0.32 -9.72
CA LEU A 9 -17.96 -1.24 -10.64
C LEU A 9 -16.66 -0.64 -11.18
N ARG A 10 -16.65 0.63 -11.61
CA ARG A 10 -15.42 1.30 -12.10
C ARG A 10 -14.34 1.40 -11.03
N VAL A 11 -14.71 1.77 -9.80
CA VAL A 11 -13.79 1.77 -8.65
C VAL A 11 -13.24 0.38 -8.43
N LEU A 12 -14.09 -0.65 -8.44
CA LEU A 12 -13.69 -2.04 -8.25
C LEU A 12 -12.76 -2.55 -9.36
N TYR A 13 -13.06 -2.23 -10.63
CA TYR A 13 -12.20 -2.58 -11.76
C TYR A 13 -10.83 -1.93 -11.65
N ARG A 14 -10.78 -0.61 -11.43
CA ARG A 14 -9.51 0.11 -11.28
C ARG A 14 -8.71 -0.40 -10.08
N THR A 15 -9.39 -0.70 -8.97
CA THR A 15 -8.78 -1.34 -7.80
C THR A 15 -8.22 -2.71 -8.15
N SER A 16 -8.92 -3.49 -8.98
CA SER A 16 -8.49 -4.83 -9.37
C SER A 16 -7.30 -4.85 -10.30
N GLU A 17 -7.24 -3.94 -11.28
CA GLU A 17 -6.08 -3.77 -12.15
C GLU A 17 -4.84 -3.45 -11.32
N GLY A 18 -4.97 -2.56 -10.32
CA GLY A 18 -3.87 -2.21 -9.42
C GLY A 18 -3.43 -3.34 -8.48
N LEU A 19 -4.26 -4.36 -8.28
CA LEU A 19 -3.98 -5.51 -7.41
C LEU A 19 -3.56 -6.77 -8.18
N GLN A 20 -3.89 -6.86 -9.47
CA GLN A 20 -3.72 -8.09 -10.26
C GLN A 20 -2.26 -8.56 -10.30
N ASP A 21 -1.31 -7.63 -10.33
CA ASP A 21 0.13 -7.94 -10.37
C ASP A 21 0.71 -8.25 -8.98
N SER A 22 -0.01 -7.89 -7.91
CA SER A 22 0.50 -7.96 -6.53
C SER A 22 -0.11 -9.08 -5.69
N LEU A 23 -1.19 -9.70 -6.17
CA LEU A 23 -1.88 -10.79 -5.48
C LEU A 23 -1.28 -12.16 -5.85
N ILE A 24 -1.21 -13.06 -4.87
CA ILE A 24 -0.96 -14.47 -5.15
C ILE A 24 -2.07 -15.05 -6.05
N PRO A 25 -1.79 -16.06 -6.90
CA PRO A 25 -2.76 -16.58 -7.88
C PRO A 25 -4.12 -16.97 -7.28
N SER A 26 -4.14 -17.51 -6.06
CA SER A 26 -5.38 -17.87 -5.35
C SER A 26 -6.22 -16.64 -4.98
N HIS A 27 -5.60 -15.54 -4.57
CA HIS A 27 -6.27 -14.28 -4.25
C HIS A 27 -6.71 -13.56 -5.53
N GLY A 28 -5.89 -13.58 -6.57
CA GLY A 28 -6.27 -13.07 -7.90
C GLY A 28 -7.51 -13.80 -8.45
N ALA A 29 -7.58 -15.13 -8.29
CA ALA A 29 -8.76 -15.89 -8.67
C ALA A 29 -10.02 -15.53 -7.86
N LYS A 30 -9.89 -15.30 -6.55
CA LYS A 30 -11.00 -14.86 -5.69
C LYS A 30 -11.48 -13.46 -6.08
N LEU A 31 -10.56 -12.51 -6.31
CA LEU A 31 -10.88 -11.16 -6.75
C LEU A 31 -11.59 -11.17 -8.11
N LYS A 32 -11.08 -11.95 -9.07
CA LYS A 32 -11.72 -12.12 -10.38
C LYS A 32 -13.14 -12.67 -10.26
N LYS A 33 -13.34 -13.73 -9.46
CA LYS A 33 -14.68 -14.29 -9.22
C LYS A 33 -15.63 -13.26 -8.59
N LEU A 34 -15.15 -12.45 -7.65
CA LEU A 34 -15.95 -11.41 -6.99
C LEU A 34 -16.41 -10.35 -8.00
N ILE A 35 -15.48 -9.89 -8.84
CA ILE A 35 -15.72 -8.91 -9.90
C ILE A 35 -16.71 -9.45 -10.93
N ASP A 36 -16.50 -10.68 -11.41
CA ASP A 36 -17.40 -11.34 -12.36
C ASP A 36 -18.81 -11.49 -11.78
N LYS A 37 -18.93 -11.74 -10.47
CA LYS A 37 -20.22 -11.85 -9.77
C LYS A 37 -20.94 -10.50 -9.69
N LEU A 38 -20.24 -9.45 -9.23
CA LEU A 38 -20.84 -8.11 -9.08
C LEU A 38 -21.23 -7.50 -10.43
N GLN A 39 -20.49 -7.77 -11.51
CA GLN A 39 -20.86 -7.33 -12.86
C GLN A 39 -22.13 -7.98 -13.41
N LYS A 40 -22.34 -9.27 -13.10
CA LYS A 40 -23.49 -10.05 -13.56
C LYS A 40 -24.69 -9.94 -12.62
N ALA A 41 -24.54 -9.21 -11.52
CA ALA A 41 -25.59 -9.03 -10.53
C ALA A 41 -26.73 -8.20 -11.09
N THR A 42 -27.96 -8.65 -10.86
CA THR A 42 -29.17 -7.86 -11.19
C THR A 42 -29.32 -6.64 -10.28
N SER A 43 -28.75 -6.68 -9.07
CA SER A 43 -28.64 -5.54 -8.16
C SER A 43 -27.35 -5.66 -7.35
N LEU A 44 -26.49 -4.65 -7.44
CA LEU A 44 -25.24 -4.64 -6.67
C LEU A 44 -25.50 -4.47 -5.18
N SER A 45 -26.50 -3.66 -4.81
CA SER A 45 -26.88 -3.44 -3.42
C SER A 45 -27.25 -4.76 -2.71
N GLN A 46 -28.03 -5.62 -3.38
CA GLN A 46 -28.42 -6.93 -2.84
C GLN A 46 -27.22 -7.87 -2.68
N GLU A 47 -26.35 -7.93 -3.69
CA GLU A 47 -25.15 -8.79 -3.62
C GLU A 47 -24.17 -8.33 -2.54
N ILE A 48 -23.95 -7.03 -2.41
CA ILE A 48 -23.12 -6.46 -1.34
C ILE A 48 -23.71 -6.81 0.02
N HIS A 49 -25.03 -6.76 0.18
CA HIS A 49 -25.69 -7.15 1.42
C HIS A 49 -25.41 -8.61 1.79
N THR A 50 -25.44 -9.52 0.82
CA THR A 50 -25.03 -10.92 1.03
C THR A 50 -23.56 -11.03 1.41
N LEU A 51 -22.68 -10.25 0.77
CA LEU A 51 -21.24 -10.25 1.05
C LEU A 51 -20.90 -9.73 2.47
N ILE A 52 -21.74 -8.89 3.09
CA ILE A 52 -21.55 -8.44 4.48
C ILE A 52 -21.54 -9.62 5.46
N GLN A 53 -22.32 -10.67 5.17
CA GLN A 53 -22.43 -11.85 6.02
C GLN A 53 -21.28 -12.86 5.81
N VAL A 54 -20.40 -12.63 4.83
CA VAL A 54 -19.25 -13.50 4.57
C VAL A 54 -18.15 -13.22 5.58
N GLN A 55 -17.79 -14.26 6.34
CA GLN A 55 -16.73 -14.19 7.33
C GLN A 55 -15.41 -13.75 6.68
N GLY A 56 -14.72 -12.79 7.31
CA GLY A 56 -13.47 -12.21 6.79
C GLY A 56 -13.66 -11.14 5.70
N PHE A 57 -14.83 -11.05 5.07
CA PHE A 57 -15.11 -10.09 3.99
C PHE A 57 -16.05 -8.94 4.38
N GLY A 58 -16.71 -9.03 5.55
CA GLY A 58 -17.72 -8.05 5.98
C GLY A 58 -17.27 -6.58 5.97
N LYS A 59 -16.03 -6.27 6.38
CA LYS A 59 -15.50 -4.89 6.32
C LYS A 59 -15.39 -4.37 4.90
N CYS A 60 -14.99 -5.23 3.96
CA CYS A 60 -14.88 -4.88 2.55
C CYS A 60 -16.27 -4.66 1.94
N ALA A 61 -17.22 -5.55 2.23
CA ALA A 61 -18.60 -5.39 1.78
C ALA A 61 -19.27 -4.13 2.35
N LEU A 62 -19.00 -3.78 3.62
CA LEU A 62 -19.48 -2.53 4.22
C LEU A 62 -18.88 -1.29 3.53
N ALA A 63 -17.60 -1.34 3.15
CA ALA A 63 -16.95 -0.27 2.37
C ALA A 63 -17.60 -0.11 0.99
N MET A 64 -17.88 -1.21 0.29
CA MET A 64 -18.62 -1.19 -0.98
C MET A 64 -20.02 -0.61 -0.83
N ARG A 65 -20.74 -0.98 0.24
CA ARG A 65 -22.06 -0.42 0.55
C ARG A 65 -21.99 1.08 0.78
N TRP A 66 -21.02 1.52 1.58
CA TRP A 66 -20.82 2.95 1.84
C TRP A 66 -20.51 3.73 0.56
N LEU A 67 -19.69 3.18 -0.36
CA LEU A 67 -19.44 3.81 -1.66
C LEU A 67 -20.72 3.91 -2.50
N LEU A 68 -21.57 2.87 -2.50
CA LEU A 68 -22.83 2.86 -3.23
C LEU A 68 -23.83 3.90 -2.68
N GLU A 69 -23.90 4.01 -1.35
CA GLU A 69 -24.78 4.94 -0.61
C GLU A 69 -24.27 6.39 -0.68
N ARG A 70 -22.96 6.65 -0.49
CA ARG A 70 -22.40 8.01 -0.49
C ARG A 70 -22.67 8.74 -1.79
N VAL A 71 -22.63 8.00 -2.90
CA VAL A 71 -22.93 8.53 -4.23
C VAL A 71 -24.42 8.93 -4.35
N GLN A 72 -25.33 8.35 -3.56
CA GLN A 72 -26.74 8.76 -3.51
C GLN A 72 -26.93 10.08 -2.76
N TYR A 73 -26.11 10.36 -1.73
CA TYR A 73 -26.35 11.46 -0.80
C TYR A 73 -25.62 12.76 -1.12
N THR A 74 -24.52 12.72 -1.89
CA THR A 74 -23.63 13.87 -1.97
C THR A 74 -24.01 14.91 -3.04
N ASN A 75 -24.70 14.57 -4.13
CA ASN A 75 -24.96 15.51 -5.25
C ASN A 75 -23.69 16.26 -5.74
N GLU A 76 -22.50 15.82 -5.32
CA GLU A 76 -21.21 16.41 -5.66
C GLU A 76 -20.84 15.94 -7.07
N ASP A 77 -20.38 16.88 -7.89
CA ASP A 77 -19.78 16.56 -9.16
C ASP A 77 -18.56 15.66 -8.90
N PHE A 78 -18.63 14.44 -9.41
CA PHE A 78 -17.56 13.46 -9.29
C PHE A 78 -16.22 14.05 -9.75
N SER A 79 -15.28 14.21 -8.82
CA SER A 79 -13.92 14.63 -9.13
C SER A 79 -13.01 13.42 -9.35
N PRO A 80 -11.99 13.53 -10.24
CA PRO A 80 -10.96 12.51 -10.39
C PRO A 80 -10.23 12.20 -9.08
N GLU A 81 -10.00 13.20 -8.24
CA GLU A 81 -9.33 13.03 -6.94
C GLU A 81 -10.15 12.16 -5.98
N GLN A 82 -11.48 12.32 -6.00
CA GLN A 82 -12.36 11.52 -5.16
C GLN A 82 -12.44 10.08 -5.65
N PHE A 83 -12.42 9.85 -6.97
CA PHE A 83 -12.36 8.52 -7.55
C PHE A 83 -11.09 7.78 -7.11
N GLU A 84 -9.93 8.42 -7.18
CA GLU A 84 -8.66 7.83 -6.72
C GLU A 84 -8.66 7.55 -5.21
N SER A 85 -9.26 8.44 -4.41
CA SER A 85 -9.45 8.23 -2.97
C SER A 85 -10.34 7.01 -2.68
N ASP A 86 -11.42 6.84 -3.43
CA ASP A 86 -12.34 5.71 -3.28
C ASP A 86 -11.70 4.39 -3.73
N VAL A 87 -10.86 4.41 -4.77
CA VAL A 87 -10.02 3.27 -5.20
C VAL A 87 -9.05 2.89 -4.09
N LEU A 88 -8.33 3.85 -3.51
CA LEU A 88 -7.42 3.62 -2.38
C LEU A 88 -8.12 3.00 -1.17
N PHE A 89 -9.27 3.55 -0.80
CA PHE A 89 -10.08 3.07 0.31
C PHE A 89 -10.54 1.63 0.07
N LEU A 90 -11.07 1.33 -1.12
CA LEU A 90 -11.55 -0.01 -1.45
C LEU A 90 -10.39 -1.01 -1.55
N ASN A 91 -9.24 -0.58 -2.07
CA ASN A 91 -8.01 -1.38 -2.14
C ASN A 91 -7.59 -1.87 -0.74
N GLU A 92 -7.52 -0.96 0.24
CA GLU A 92 -7.16 -1.30 1.62
C GLU A 92 -8.10 -2.38 2.18
N LYS A 93 -9.41 -2.23 1.99
CA LYS A 93 -10.41 -3.14 2.56
C LYS A 93 -10.47 -4.49 1.84
N LEU A 94 -10.28 -4.51 0.51
CA LEU A 94 -10.14 -5.75 -0.25
C LEU A 94 -8.89 -6.51 0.22
N PHE A 95 -7.77 -5.82 0.35
CA PHE A 95 -6.52 -6.43 0.76
C PHE A 95 -6.61 -6.98 2.20
N GLU A 96 -7.18 -6.22 3.15
CA GLU A 96 -7.46 -6.70 4.51
C GLU A 96 -8.28 -8.00 4.50
N ALA A 97 -9.28 -8.11 3.62
CA ALA A 97 -10.11 -9.29 3.51
C ALA A 97 -9.35 -10.50 2.93
N PHE A 98 -8.39 -10.27 2.02
CA PHE A 98 -7.55 -11.33 1.45
C PHE A 98 -6.47 -11.84 2.43
N LEU A 99 -5.98 -10.99 3.34
CA LEU A 99 -4.93 -11.40 4.29
C LEU A 99 -5.44 -12.04 5.56
N ASN A 100 -6.48 -11.48 6.17
CA ASN A 100 -6.76 -11.80 7.57
C ASN A 100 -7.42 -13.16 7.74
N GLN A 101 -8.11 -13.70 6.73
CA GLN A 101 -8.82 -14.98 6.84
C GLN A 101 -8.93 -15.68 5.48
N PRO A 102 -8.89 -17.02 5.42
CA PRO A 102 -9.40 -17.75 4.27
C PRO A 102 -10.91 -17.49 4.20
N PHE A 103 -11.33 -16.53 3.38
CA PHE A 103 -12.73 -16.46 3.01
C PHE A 103 -12.95 -17.40 1.82
N ASP A 104 -13.83 -18.36 1.99
CA ASP A 104 -14.40 -19.08 0.87
C ASP A 104 -15.50 -18.19 0.30
N MET A 105 -15.29 -17.74 -0.94
CA MET A 105 -16.39 -17.17 -1.72
C MET A 105 -17.46 -18.24 -1.77
N PRO A 106 -18.67 -18.02 -1.23
CA PRO A 106 -19.61 -19.11 -1.10
C PRO A 106 -19.97 -19.60 -2.51
N ASP A 107 -19.90 -20.91 -2.73
CA ASP A 107 -20.38 -21.53 -3.96
C ASP A 107 -21.91 -21.44 -3.95
N PHE A 108 -22.44 -20.39 -4.57
CA PHE A 108 -23.89 -20.11 -4.57
C PHE A 108 -24.64 -20.80 -5.70
N ALA A 109 -24.05 -21.82 -6.33
CA ALA A 109 -24.82 -22.77 -7.13
C ALA A 109 -25.64 -23.64 -6.16
N SER A 110 -26.82 -23.15 -5.77
CA SER A 110 -27.86 -23.80 -4.93
C SER A 110 -27.96 -23.30 -3.49
N GLN A 111 -28.49 -22.08 -3.29
CA GLN A 111 -29.23 -21.77 -2.06
C GLN A 111 -30.51 -20.99 -2.40
N GLN A 112 -31.45 -21.70 -3.03
CA GLN A 112 -32.85 -21.54 -2.59
C GLN A 112 -33.00 -22.36 -1.31
N GLN A 113 -33.55 -21.75 -0.26
CA GLN A 113 -33.93 -22.36 1.02
C GLN A 113 -32.76 -22.81 1.93
N THR A 114 -32.36 -21.94 2.87
CA THR A 114 -32.05 -22.40 4.22
C THR A 114 -32.41 -21.30 5.22
N GLU A 115 -33.12 -21.70 6.27
CA GLU A 115 -33.81 -20.86 7.23
C GLU A 115 -32.94 -19.79 7.90
N ILE A 116 -33.54 -18.61 8.04
CA ILE A 116 -33.06 -17.49 8.81
C ILE A 116 -33.05 -17.89 10.29
N VAL A 117 -31.86 -18.16 10.85
CA VAL A 117 -31.68 -18.16 12.31
C VAL A 117 -31.36 -16.73 12.73
N THR A 118 -32.41 -15.96 13.02
CA THR A 118 -32.30 -14.67 13.72
C THR A 118 -31.63 -14.87 15.08
N ARG A 119 -30.43 -14.30 15.27
CA ARG A 119 -29.96 -13.91 16.60
C ARG A 119 -30.28 -12.43 16.82
N PRO A 120 -30.73 -12.04 18.02
CA PRO A 120 -31.23 -10.69 18.26
C PRO A 120 -30.07 -9.69 18.27
N VAL A 121 -30.23 -8.62 17.49
CA VAL A 121 -29.37 -7.43 17.52
C VAL A 121 -29.69 -6.67 18.81
N GLN A 122 -28.70 -6.49 19.70
CA GLN A 122 -28.79 -5.49 20.76
C GLN A 122 -28.69 -4.11 20.11
N GLU A 123 -29.72 -3.30 20.30
CA GLU A 123 -29.76 -1.89 19.92
C GLU A 123 -28.65 -1.13 20.63
N ILE A 124 -27.74 -0.52 19.88
CA ILE A 124 -26.87 0.53 20.38
C ILE A 124 -27.65 1.84 20.23
N GLN A 125 -28.17 2.36 21.34
CA GLN A 125 -28.67 3.73 21.42
C GLN A 125 -27.47 4.70 21.38
N ILE A 126 -27.41 5.52 20.35
CA ILE A 126 -26.50 6.67 20.28
C ILE A 126 -27.33 7.89 20.71
N SER A 127 -26.90 8.58 21.77
CA SER A 127 -27.61 9.73 22.35
C SER A 127 -27.16 11.01 21.64
N ASP A 128 -28.12 11.76 21.07
CA ASP A 128 -27.93 13.00 20.29
C ASP A 128 -27.73 14.25 21.16
N GLU A 129 -26.66 14.32 21.96
CA GLU A 129 -26.30 15.56 22.68
C GLU A 129 -24.79 15.82 22.65
N GLU A 130 -24.25 16.23 21.49
CA GLU A 130 -23.03 17.09 21.46
C GLU A 130 -22.80 17.81 20.12
N LEU A 131 -23.84 18.03 19.33
CA LEU A 131 -23.82 18.93 18.17
C LEU A 131 -24.63 20.18 18.52
N LEU A 132 -23.98 21.20 19.09
CA LEU A 132 -24.32 22.64 19.00
C LEU A 132 -23.54 23.43 20.05
N SER A 133 -22.39 24.01 19.67
CA SER A 133 -21.72 25.19 20.26
C SER A 133 -20.32 25.28 19.64
N THR A 134 -19.98 26.09 18.65
CA THR A 134 -19.89 27.55 18.77
C THR A 134 -19.53 28.14 17.40
N GLN A 135 -20.38 29.04 16.88
CA GLN A 135 -19.96 30.08 15.92
C GLN A 135 -19.42 31.27 16.71
N GLY A 136 -18.37 31.94 16.21
CA GLY A 136 -18.00 33.26 16.70
C GLY A 136 -16.61 33.78 16.30
N SER A 137 -16.60 34.59 15.23
CA SER A 137 -15.80 35.82 15.07
C SER A 137 -14.34 35.77 14.57
N ALA A 138 -14.15 36.29 13.35
CA ALA A 138 -12.99 37.08 12.90
C ALA A 138 -13.10 38.54 13.44
N PRO A 139 -12.17 39.53 13.25
CA PRO A 139 -11.16 39.66 12.16
C PRO A 139 -9.83 40.45 12.42
N THR A 140 -8.98 40.48 11.37
CA THR A 140 -8.12 41.59 10.80
C THR A 140 -6.65 41.90 11.20
N GLN A 141 -5.86 42.09 10.10
CA GLN A 141 -4.64 42.90 9.82
C GLN A 141 -3.29 42.41 10.40
N GLU A 142 -2.15 42.42 9.68
CA GLU A 142 -1.57 43.50 8.86
C GLU A 142 -0.49 43.01 7.86
N VAL A 143 -0.08 43.92 6.96
CA VAL A 143 0.71 43.77 5.73
C VAL A 143 2.22 43.91 5.97
N SER A 144 3.07 43.23 5.18
CA SER A 144 4.32 43.82 4.67
C SER A 144 4.83 43.10 3.41
N MET A 145 4.81 43.82 2.29
CA MET A 145 5.60 43.57 1.09
C MET A 145 7.00 44.19 1.24
N VAL A 146 8.04 43.53 0.74
CA VAL A 146 9.19 44.20 0.15
C VAL A 146 9.55 43.46 -1.13
N THR A 147 9.53 44.19 -2.24
CA THR A 147 9.97 43.82 -3.58
C THR A 147 11.36 44.42 -3.81
N GLU A 148 12.30 43.69 -4.40
CA GLU A 148 13.16 44.17 -5.51
C GLU A 148 14.00 43.02 -6.12
N GLU A 149 13.97 42.92 -7.45
CA GLU A 149 14.69 42.03 -8.38
C GLU A 149 16.11 42.59 -8.73
N PRO A 150 16.77 42.25 -9.87
CA PRO A 150 17.35 40.97 -10.34
C PRO A 150 18.85 41.10 -10.69
N LYS A 151 19.56 39.98 -10.93
CA LYS A 151 20.72 39.95 -11.85
C LYS A 151 20.81 38.62 -12.62
N GLN A 152 20.75 38.73 -13.96
CA GLN A 152 21.31 37.80 -14.96
C GLN A 152 22.82 37.59 -14.68
N GLU A 153 23.54 36.54 -15.08
CA GLU A 153 23.67 35.80 -16.35
C GLU A 153 24.68 34.67 -16.00
N THR A 154 24.61 33.42 -16.46
CA THR A 154 25.33 32.92 -17.65
C THR A 154 25.12 31.40 -17.78
N ILE A 155 24.89 30.94 -19.01
CA ILE A 155 24.94 29.54 -19.45
C ILE A 155 26.42 29.19 -19.70
N PRO A 156 26.84 27.92 -19.47
CA PRO A 156 27.65 27.29 -20.50
C PRO A 156 27.23 25.85 -20.84
N ALA A 157 27.10 25.67 -22.15
CA ALA A 157 27.50 24.55 -23.00
C ALA A 157 27.24 23.10 -22.54
N ALA A 158 26.41 22.43 -23.33
CA ALA A 158 26.36 20.99 -23.47
C ALA A 158 27.73 20.40 -23.83
N THR A 159 28.13 19.35 -23.11
CA THR A 159 29.08 18.33 -23.58
C THR A 159 28.49 16.94 -23.29
N PRO A 160 28.78 15.97 -24.18
CA PRO A 160 27.94 14.79 -24.40
C PRO A 160 28.05 13.77 -23.27
N PHE A 161 26.95 13.06 -23.05
CA PHE A 161 26.89 11.85 -22.24
C PHE A 161 27.93 10.83 -22.71
N THR A 162 29.00 10.65 -21.95
CA THR A 162 29.81 9.44 -21.98
C THR A 162 29.15 8.42 -21.05
N VAL A 163 28.62 7.37 -21.66
CA VAL A 163 28.19 6.14 -21.00
C VAL A 163 29.45 5.42 -20.54
N ASP A 164 29.87 5.63 -19.29
CA ASP A 164 30.89 4.80 -18.66
C ASP A 164 30.55 4.54 -17.20
N THR A 165 30.30 3.25 -16.91
CA THR A 165 30.41 2.58 -15.60
C THR A 165 29.39 2.95 -14.50
N TYR A 166 28.21 2.35 -14.58
CA TYR A 166 27.27 2.18 -13.46
C TYR A 166 27.81 1.32 -12.30
N GLU A 167 29.00 0.72 -12.42
CA GLU A 167 29.61 -0.11 -11.37
C GLU A 167 30.24 0.69 -10.21
N SER A 168 30.46 2.00 -10.35
CA SER A 168 31.22 2.77 -9.35
C SER A 168 30.39 3.53 -8.30
N ALA A 169 29.06 3.52 -8.37
CA ALA A 169 28.20 4.26 -7.44
C ALA A 169 27.62 3.42 -6.27
N LEU A 170 27.82 2.10 -6.27
CA LEU A 170 27.33 1.20 -5.21
C LEU A 170 28.24 1.14 -3.96
N LEU A 171 29.35 1.88 -3.92
CA LEU A 171 30.38 1.78 -2.87
C LEU A 171 30.58 3.05 -2.03
N SER A 172 29.68 4.04 -2.07
CA SER A 172 29.82 5.29 -1.30
C SER A 172 29.10 5.28 0.05
N ALA A 173 29.19 4.18 0.79
CA ALA A 173 29.13 4.22 2.26
C ALA A 173 30.57 3.99 2.75
N PRO A 174 31.04 4.66 3.82
CA PRO A 174 32.38 4.42 4.33
C PRO A 174 32.45 2.97 4.81
N VAL A 175 33.03 2.10 3.98
CA VAL A 175 33.42 0.76 4.35
C VAL A 175 34.69 0.93 5.17
N ASP A 176 34.62 0.75 6.48
CA ASP A 176 35.79 0.35 7.25
C ASP A 176 36.26 -0.97 6.63
N GLN A 177 37.23 -0.87 5.72
CA GLN A 177 37.89 -1.99 5.08
C GLN A 177 38.78 -2.69 6.11
N SER A 178 38.16 -3.54 6.92
CA SER A 178 38.84 -4.72 7.45
C SER A 178 38.26 -5.93 6.73
N SER A 179 39.07 -6.47 5.83
CA SER A 179 38.85 -7.71 5.10
C SER A 179 38.67 -8.88 6.07
N SER A 180 37.44 -9.04 6.56
CA SER A 180 36.94 -10.31 7.05
C SER A 180 36.01 -10.83 5.97
N SER A 181 36.29 -12.04 5.46
CA SER A 181 35.34 -12.78 4.65
C SER A 181 34.02 -12.83 5.41
N ASP A 182 32.99 -12.14 4.93
CA ASP A 182 31.67 -12.09 5.56
C ASP A 182 31.09 -13.51 5.54
N VAL A 183 31.17 -14.23 6.67
CA VAL A 183 30.80 -15.65 6.81
C VAL A 183 29.28 -15.81 6.95
N SER A 184 28.51 -14.73 6.76
CA SER A 184 27.06 -14.82 6.93
C SER A 184 26.42 -15.65 5.81
N PRO A 185 25.38 -16.45 6.12
CA PRO A 185 24.77 -17.33 5.15
C PRO A 185 24.00 -16.54 4.07
N SER A 186 23.65 -17.24 2.99
CA SER A 186 22.67 -16.72 2.03
C SER A 186 21.31 -16.53 2.72
N LEU A 187 20.43 -15.69 2.14
CA LEU A 187 19.06 -15.60 2.63
C LEU A 187 18.28 -16.89 2.42
N ALA A 188 18.54 -17.61 1.32
CA ALA A 188 17.87 -18.87 1.01
C ALA A 188 18.17 -19.98 2.04
N ASP A 189 19.35 -19.95 2.67
CA ASP A 189 19.72 -20.91 3.72
C ASP A 189 19.25 -20.47 5.12
N ALA A 190 19.02 -19.16 5.31
CA ALA A 190 18.72 -18.57 6.63
C ALA A 190 17.22 -18.42 6.93
N VAL A 191 16.37 -18.61 5.93
CA VAL A 191 14.91 -18.45 6.04
C VAL A 191 14.21 -19.63 5.37
N ASP A 192 12.99 -19.94 5.81
CA ASP A 192 12.20 -20.97 5.13
C ASP A 192 11.71 -20.50 3.74
N ALA A 193 11.23 -21.45 2.93
CA ALA A 193 10.82 -21.17 1.55
C ALA A 193 9.69 -20.12 1.46
N GLU A 194 8.74 -20.14 2.39
CA GLU A 194 7.61 -19.21 2.39
C GLU A 194 8.07 -17.77 2.69
N LEU A 195 8.99 -17.62 3.65
CA LEU A 195 9.56 -16.34 4.03
C LEU A 195 10.51 -15.80 2.95
N TYR A 196 11.24 -16.69 2.28
CA TYR A 196 12.07 -16.34 1.14
C TYR A 196 11.22 -15.83 -0.04
N GLU A 197 10.14 -16.54 -0.39
CA GLU A 197 9.18 -16.10 -1.42
C GLU A 197 8.52 -14.77 -1.05
N SER A 198 8.22 -14.56 0.23
CA SER A 198 7.66 -13.29 0.73
C SER A 198 8.64 -12.13 0.50
N LEU A 199 9.93 -12.32 0.78
CA LEU A 199 10.97 -11.32 0.52
C LEU A 199 11.15 -11.06 -0.98
N GLN A 200 11.09 -12.10 -1.82
CA GLN A 200 11.12 -11.94 -3.28
C GLN A 200 9.93 -11.12 -3.79
N ARG A 201 8.73 -11.40 -3.29
CA ARG A 201 7.51 -10.65 -3.65
C ARG A 201 7.61 -9.19 -3.22
N LEU A 202 8.11 -8.93 -2.02
CA LEU A 202 8.35 -7.55 -1.56
C LEU A 202 9.34 -6.83 -2.47
N SER A 203 10.46 -7.48 -2.81
CA SER A 203 11.47 -6.92 -3.71
C SER A 203 10.86 -6.56 -5.06
N GLN A 204 10.07 -7.45 -5.65
CA GLN A 204 9.39 -7.19 -6.92
C GLN A 204 8.40 -6.03 -6.81
N ASN A 205 7.55 -6.00 -5.79
CA ASN A 205 6.58 -4.91 -5.57
C ASN A 205 7.28 -3.54 -5.44
N ILE A 206 8.45 -3.49 -4.81
CA ILE A 206 9.25 -2.27 -4.70
C ILE A 206 9.88 -1.87 -6.04
N LEU A 207 10.34 -2.84 -6.84
CA LEU A 207 10.87 -2.57 -8.17
C LEU A 207 9.77 -2.05 -9.11
N ASP A 208 8.57 -2.63 -9.06
CA ASP A 208 7.41 -2.18 -9.85
C ASP A 208 6.91 -0.81 -9.39
N PHE A 209 7.06 -0.48 -8.11
CA PHE A 209 6.77 0.85 -7.56
C PHE A 209 7.61 1.96 -8.21
N ARG A 210 8.84 1.63 -8.65
CA ARG A 210 9.74 2.58 -9.33
C ARG A 210 9.11 3.20 -10.58
N GLU A 211 8.29 2.42 -11.28
CA GLU A 211 7.67 2.80 -12.54
C GLU A 211 6.36 3.57 -12.37
N LYS A 212 5.87 3.69 -11.12
CA LYS A 212 4.57 4.32 -10.84
C LYS A 212 4.63 5.84 -10.88
N ALA A 213 3.65 6.42 -11.55
CA ALA A 213 3.45 7.87 -11.56
C ALA A 213 3.10 8.39 -10.15
N PRO A 214 3.38 9.67 -9.81
CA PRO A 214 3.18 10.19 -8.45
C PRO A 214 1.78 9.98 -7.85
N ASN A 215 0.73 10.02 -8.67
CA ASN A 215 -0.65 9.73 -8.28
C ASN A 215 -0.88 8.24 -7.95
N GLU A 216 -0.23 7.33 -8.66
CA GLU A 216 -0.34 5.87 -8.47
C GLU A 216 0.52 5.36 -7.30
N ARG A 217 1.55 6.13 -6.90
CA ARG A 217 2.45 5.78 -5.78
C ARG A 217 1.71 5.59 -4.45
N ALA A 218 0.60 6.29 -4.23
CA ALA A 218 -0.19 6.07 -3.01
C ALA A 218 -0.77 4.63 -2.96
N ILE A 219 -1.31 4.16 -4.09
CA ILE A 219 -1.90 2.82 -4.20
C ILE A 219 -0.78 1.77 -4.12
N ALA A 220 0.30 1.97 -4.86
CA ALA A 220 1.42 1.03 -4.86
C ALA A 220 2.13 0.96 -3.49
N THR A 221 2.17 2.06 -2.72
CA THR A 221 2.68 2.05 -1.34
C THR A 221 1.78 1.25 -0.41
N ALA A 222 0.46 1.26 -0.60
CA ALA A 222 -0.45 0.42 0.16
C ALA A 222 -0.13 -1.07 -0.08
N VAL A 223 0.11 -1.47 -1.32
CA VAL A 223 0.54 -2.85 -1.66
C VAL A 223 1.83 -3.25 -0.91
N ILE A 224 2.85 -2.39 -0.94
CA ILE A 224 4.12 -2.64 -0.24
C ILE A 224 3.90 -2.75 1.26
N ARG A 225 3.15 -1.81 1.85
CA ARG A 225 2.80 -1.80 3.29
C ARG A 225 2.17 -3.12 3.67
N VAL A 226 1.23 -3.61 2.87
CA VAL A 226 0.50 -4.79 3.27
C VAL A 226 1.30 -6.08 3.02
N THR A 227 2.11 -6.13 1.96
CA THR A 227 3.12 -7.19 1.77
C THR A 227 4.06 -7.28 2.97
N ALA A 228 4.51 -6.13 3.48
CA ALA A 228 5.39 -6.06 4.64
C ALA A 228 4.70 -6.49 5.95
N ARG A 229 3.40 -6.20 6.13
CA ARG A 229 2.62 -6.70 7.29
C ARG A 229 2.51 -8.23 7.27
N ALA A 230 2.11 -8.80 6.13
CA ALA A 230 2.03 -10.25 5.97
C ALA A 230 3.40 -10.91 6.20
N GLY A 231 4.47 -10.32 5.66
CA GLY A 231 5.85 -10.76 5.90
C GLY A 231 6.27 -10.68 7.37
N THR A 232 5.82 -9.66 8.11
CA THR A 232 6.07 -9.51 9.56
C THR A 232 5.40 -10.65 10.35
N GLU A 233 4.14 -10.93 10.06
CA GLU A 233 3.38 -12.01 10.72
C GLU A 233 4.01 -13.37 10.45
N LEU A 234 4.37 -13.63 9.19
CA LEU A 234 5.06 -14.85 8.78
C LEU A 234 6.42 -14.99 9.48
N ALA A 235 7.23 -13.94 9.50
CA ALA A 235 8.53 -13.94 10.19
C ALA A 235 8.37 -14.18 11.70
N ASN A 236 7.36 -13.60 12.33
CA ASN A 236 7.07 -13.83 13.75
C ASN A 236 6.65 -15.28 14.02
N ALA A 237 5.79 -15.85 13.17
CA ALA A 237 5.37 -17.24 13.27
C ALA A 237 6.55 -18.21 13.13
N ALA A 238 7.47 -17.92 12.21
CA ALA A 238 8.71 -18.66 12.00
C ALA A 238 9.80 -18.35 13.06
N SER A 239 9.54 -17.48 14.04
CA SER A 239 10.54 -16.98 15.01
C SER A 239 11.79 -16.37 14.36
N ASN A 240 11.67 -15.82 13.15
CA ASN A 240 12.76 -15.21 12.40
C ASN A 240 12.85 -13.71 12.72
N VAL A 241 13.63 -13.39 13.75
CA VAL A 241 13.73 -12.03 14.32
C VAL A 241 14.25 -11.01 13.30
N PHE A 242 15.33 -11.31 12.58
CA PHE A 242 15.96 -10.31 11.72
C PHE A 242 15.12 -9.97 10.48
N VAL A 243 14.34 -10.91 9.95
CA VAL A 243 13.39 -10.64 8.87
C VAL A 243 12.19 -9.86 9.39
N SER A 244 11.69 -10.17 10.61
CA SER A 244 10.63 -9.38 11.25
C SER A 244 11.06 -7.93 11.46
N GLU A 245 12.28 -7.69 11.95
CA GLU A 245 12.84 -6.35 12.14
C GLU A 245 12.95 -5.56 10.82
N PHE A 246 13.34 -6.23 9.73
CA PHE A 246 13.36 -5.64 8.39
C PHE A 246 11.98 -5.14 7.98
N TYR A 247 10.97 -6.02 8.01
CA TYR A 247 9.61 -5.65 7.63
C TYR A 247 9.03 -4.55 8.53
N GLN A 248 9.25 -4.62 9.84
CA GLN A 248 8.79 -3.59 10.76
C GLN A 248 9.45 -2.23 10.50
N SER A 249 10.74 -2.22 10.16
CA SER A 249 11.45 -0.98 9.83
C SER A 249 10.94 -0.37 8.52
N LEU A 250 10.65 -1.21 7.52
CA LEU A 250 10.01 -0.77 6.28
C LEU A 250 8.60 -0.19 6.54
N LEU A 251 7.80 -0.84 7.38
CA LEU A 251 6.48 -0.34 7.78
C LEU A 251 6.56 1.02 8.48
N LYS A 252 7.54 1.20 9.36
CA LYS A 252 7.81 2.49 10.03
C LYS A 252 8.18 3.58 9.02
N LEU A 253 9.04 3.26 8.05
CA LEU A 253 9.41 4.18 6.98
C LEU A 253 8.19 4.64 6.18
N ILE A 254 7.36 3.69 5.75
CA ILE A 254 6.15 3.96 4.98
C ILE A 254 5.15 4.78 5.80
N ALA A 255 4.93 4.43 7.07
CA ALA A 255 4.00 5.16 7.94
C ALA A 255 4.45 6.62 8.17
N TYR A 256 5.74 6.83 8.38
CA TYR A 256 6.30 8.17 8.52
C TYR A 256 6.19 8.99 7.22
N ALA A 257 6.45 8.37 6.07
CA ALA A 257 6.26 9.03 4.77
C ALA A 257 4.79 9.44 4.55
N ASP A 258 3.83 8.61 4.97
CA ASP A 258 2.39 8.90 4.90
C ASP A 258 2.03 10.11 5.76
N GLU A 259 2.44 10.07 7.04
CA GLU A 259 2.17 11.12 8.02
C GLU A 259 2.71 12.48 7.58
N LYS A 260 3.84 12.49 6.85
CA LYS A 260 4.46 13.71 6.31
C LYS A 260 4.01 14.08 4.90
N GLY A 261 3.05 13.35 4.31
CA GLY A 261 2.58 13.58 2.94
C GLY A 261 3.64 13.34 1.86
N LYS A 262 4.69 12.57 2.18
CA LYS A 262 5.85 12.32 1.31
C LYS A 262 5.71 11.07 0.45
N ILE A 263 4.64 10.28 0.57
CA ILE A 263 4.44 9.05 -0.22
C ILE A 263 4.53 9.29 -1.74
N LYS A 264 4.10 10.46 -2.22
CA LYS A 264 4.14 10.81 -3.64
C LYS A 264 5.48 11.44 -4.07
N SER A 265 6.36 11.77 -3.13
CA SER A 265 7.60 12.50 -3.38
C SER A 265 8.67 11.63 -4.06
N ASP A 266 9.54 12.28 -4.84
CA ASP A 266 10.68 11.60 -5.46
C ASP A 266 11.75 11.18 -4.45
N ALA A 267 11.85 11.87 -3.31
CA ALA A 267 12.72 11.47 -2.21
C ALA A 267 12.32 10.11 -1.64
N PHE A 268 11.02 9.90 -1.38
CA PHE A 268 10.51 8.61 -0.94
C PHE A 268 10.70 7.53 -2.01
N LEU A 269 10.45 7.87 -3.29
CA LEU A 269 10.72 6.96 -4.40
C LEU A 269 12.18 6.51 -4.46
N SER A 270 13.12 7.44 -4.34
CA SER A 270 14.56 7.15 -4.39
C SER A 270 14.96 6.21 -3.26
N VAL A 271 14.49 6.48 -2.03
CA VAL A 271 14.77 5.65 -0.86
C VAL A 271 14.20 4.25 -1.03
N LEU A 272 12.93 4.14 -1.44
CA LEU A 272 12.28 2.85 -1.61
C LEU A 272 12.93 2.04 -2.73
N SER A 273 13.33 2.70 -3.83
CA SER A 273 14.07 2.05 -4.92
C SER A 273 15.41 1.50 -4.44
N ASP A 274 16.19 2.25 -3.66
CA ASP A 274 17.47 1.77 -3.08
C ASP A 274 17.25 0.55 -2.18
N VAL A 275 16.17 0.54 -1.38
CA VAL A 275 15.78 -0.64 -0.58
C VAL A 275 15.48 -1.84 -1.48
N GLY A 276 14.73 -1.63 -2.56
CA GLY A 276 14.38 -2.67 -3.53
C GLY A 276 15.60 -3.27 -4.21
N ASP A 277 16.52 -2.44 -4.68
CA ASP A 277 17.76 -2.83 -5.34
C ASP A 277 18.67 -3.63 -4.39
N ARG A 278 18.87 -3.13 -3.16
CA ARG A 278 19.68 -3.82 -2.15
C ARG A 278 19.05 -5.14 -1.72
N LEU A 279 17.72 -5.21 -1.59
CA LEU A 279 17.02 -6.44 -1.25
C LEU A 279 17.13 -7.47 -2.39
N ALA A 280 16.91 -7.04 -3.64
CA ALA A 280 17.07 -7.89 -4.82
C ALA A 280 18.48 -8.45 -4.91
N TYR A 281 19.49 -7.63 -4.61
CA TYR A 281 20.88 -8.04 -4.52
C TYR A 281 21.09 -9.07 -3.41
N ALA A 282 20.62 -8.80 -2.18
CA ALA A 282 20.74 -9.70 -1.03
C ALA A 282 20.13 -11.09 -1.29
N LEU A 283 18.99 -11.14 -1.99
CA LEU A 283 18.29 -12.39 -2.33
C LEU A 283 19.08 -13.27 -3.30
N ARG A 284 19.91 -12.69 -4.17
CA ARG A 284 20.70 -13.41 -5.18
C ARG A 284 22.09 -13.83 -4.70
N GLN A 285 22.51 -13.35 -3.53
CA GLN A 285 23.83 -13.68 -3.00
C GLN A 285 23.89 -15.11 -2.48
N SER A 286 24.93 -15.85 -2.91
CA SER A 286 25.24 -17.19 -2.40
C SER A 286 25.82 -17.19 -0.98
N SER A 287 26.25 -16.04 -0.49
CA SER A 287 26.75 -15.79 0.88
C SER A 287 26.65 -14.31 1.20
N GLY A 288 26.50 -13.91 2.46
CA GLY A 288 26.42 -12.49 2.84
C GLY A 288 24.99 -11.91 2.85
N GLY A 289 23.99 -12.69 2.42
CA GLY A 289 22.61 -12.20 2.24
C GLY A 289 21.98 -11.71 3.55
N VAL A 290 22.25 -12.38 4.67
CA VAL A 290 21.77 -11.96 5.99
C VAL A 290 22.41 -10.63 6.43
N THR A 291 23.71 -10.45 6.21
CA THR A 291 24.40 -9.18 6.53
C THR A 291 23.80 -8.03 5.72
N LEU A 292 23.58 -8.25 4.42
CA LEU A 292 22.97 -7.26 3.55
C LEU A 292 21.57 -6.87 4.01
N LEU A 293 20.72 -7.85 4.36
CA LEU A 293 19.37 -7.55 4.87
C LEU A 293 19.42 -6.72 6.15
N LYS A 294 20.31 -7.06 7.09
CA LYS A 294 20.51 -6.27 8.32
C LYS A 294 20.97 -4.85 8.02
N ASN A 295 21.87 -4.67 7.05
CA ASN A 295 22.34 -3.33 6.64
C ASN A 295 21.19 -2.50 6.05
N ILE A 296 20.31 -3.11 5.25
CA ILE A 296 19.10 -2.45 4.74
C ILE A 296 18.19 -2.05 5.91
N THR A 297 17.95 -2.97 6.85
CA THR A 297 17.14 -2.69 8.06
C THR A 297 17.70 -1.51 8.84
N SER A 298 19.01 -1.49 9.11
CA SER A 298 19.66 -0.38 9.79
C SER A 298 19.51 0.94 9.04
N PHE A 299 19.67 0.91 7.71
CA PHE A 299 19.49 2.10 6.86
C PHE A 299 18.08 2.69 7.00
N ILE A 300 17.03 1.87 6.95
CA ILE A 300 15.63 2.35 7.03
C ILE A 300 15.06 2.45 8.44
N SER A 301 15.83 2.11 9.47
CA SER A 301 15.37 2.10 10.86
C SER A 301 15.08 3.49 11.45
N ASP A 302 15.68 4.54 10.87
CA ASP A 302 15.38 5.95 11.15
C ASP A 302 14.74 6.66 9.95
N PRO A 303 13.40 6.59 9.80
CA PRO A 303 12.68 7.23 8.70
C PRO A 303 12.90 8.74 8.60
N LYS A 304 13.15 9.42 9.73
CA LYS A 304 13.37 10.86 9.76
C LYS A 304 14.68 11.18 9.08
N GLY A 305 15.77 10.52 9.49
CA GLY A 305 17.10 10.73 8.94
C GLY A 305 17.23 10.38 7.46
N VAL A 306 16.43 9.41 6.98
CA VAL A 306 16.48 8.96 5.59
C VAL A 306 15.68 9.87 4.65
N LEU A 307 14.52 10.39 5.08
CA LEU A 307 13.63 11.22 4.24
C LEU A 307 13.85 12.73 4.40
N SER A 308 14.86 13.16 5.15
CA SER A 308 15.24 14.57 5.34
C SER A 308 16.51 14.98 4.58
N LYS A 309 17.17 14.02 3.93
CA LYS A 309 18.23 14.26 2.95
C LYS A 309 17.64 14.56 1.59
#